data_AF-A3W8T9-F1
#
_entry.id   AF-A3W8T9-F1
#
_cell.length_a   1.000
_cell.length_b   1.000
_cell.length_c   1.000
_cell.angle_alpha   90.00
_cell.angle_beta   90.00
_cell.angle_gamma   90.00
#
_symmetry.space_group_name_H-M   'P 1'
#
loop_
_entity.id
_entity.type
_entity.pdbx_description
1 polymer ?
#
loop_
_entity_poly.entity_id
_entity_poly.type
_entity_poly.pdbx_seq_one_letter_code
_entity_poly.pdbx_strand_id
1 'polypeptide(L)'
;MDGVAGLTQAAVEPGESFDYDFVVPDAGTYWYHAHARSIEQVARGLYGALIVEEAEAPEVDREEVLILDDWLLDPETAQINPDFTSAHSRSHAGRMGNFVATNGQYGLAIDVRQNERLRLRLINAANARIFVVDIARNGRLDHRVGRDATGATPEARRTPHSRPRPARRSDRRRDCRLR
;
A
#
# COMPACT_ATOMS: atom_id res chain seq x y z
N MET A 1 2.63 -13.73 -17.42
CA MET A 1 1.18 -13.58 -17.73
C MET A 1 0.66 -12.34 -17.01
N ASP A 2 -0.31 -11.61 -17.58
CA ASP A 2 -0.61 -10.22 -17.21
C ASP A 2 -1.98 -10.00 -16.52
N GLY A 3 -2.93 -10.93 -16.62
CA GLY A 3 -4.18 -10.84 -15.84
C GLY A 3 -5.25 -9.87 -16.37
N VAL A 4 -5.06 -9.27 -17.55
CA VAL A 4 -5.97 -8.28 -18.11
C VAL A 4 -7.11 -8.97 -18.86
N ALA A 5 -8.28 -9.04 -18.21
CA ALA A 5 -9.48 -9.62 -18.79
C ALA A 5 -9.87 -8.93 -20.10
N GLY A 6 -10.07 -9.72 -21.16
CA GLY A 6 -10.42 -9.23 -22.50
C GLY A 6 -9.24 -8.76 -23.34
N LEU A 7 -8.01 -8.75 -22.80
CA LEU A 7 -6.80 -8.42 -23.56
C LEU A 7 -5.78 -9.55 -23.54
N THR A 8 -5.33 -9.98 -22.36
CA THR A 8 -4.29 -11.01 -22.20
C THR A 8 -4.85 -12.37 -21.78
N GLN A 9 -6.09 -12.39 -21.26
CA GLN A 9 -6.82 -13.62 -20.93
C GLN A 9 -8.34 -13.37 -20.87
N ALA A 10 -9.13 -14.45 -20.83
CA ALA A 10 -10.55 -14.37 -20.47
C ALA A 10 -10.71 -14.03 -18.98
N ALA A 11 -11.85 -13.45 -18.61
CA ALA A 11 -12.22 -13.32 -17.21
C ALA A 11 -12.40 -14.72 -16.59
N VAL A 12 -12.02 -14.88 -15.33
CA VAL A 12 -12.28 -16.10 -14.57
C VAL A 12 -13.65 -15.98 -13.93
N GLU A 13 -14.59 -16.82 -14.34
CA GLU A 13 -15.96 -16.75 -13.83
C GLU A 13 -16.09 -17.36 -12.42
N PRO A 14 -17.16 -17.04 -11.66
CA PRO A 14 -17.37 -17.61 -10.34
C PRO A 14 -17.36 -19.15 -10.35
N GLY A 15 -16.49 -19.75 -9.54
CA GLY A 15 -16.31 -21.20 -9.46
C GLY A 15 -15.27 -21.78 -10.42
N GLU A 16 -14.72 -20.96 -11.32
CA GLU A 16 -13.63 -21.36 -12.21
C GLU A 16 -12.25 -21.10 -11.59
N SER A 17 -11.22 -21.63 -12.25
CA SER A 17 -9.82 -21.46 -11.90
C SER A 17 -9.00 -21.07 -13.12
N PHE A 18 -7.89 -20.35 -12.88
CA PHE A 18 -6.90 -20.03 -13.89
C PHE A 18 -5.51 -20.17 -13.31
N ASP A 19 -4.64 -20.90 -14.00
CA ASP A 19 -3.28 -21.13 -13.54
C ASP A 19 -2.37 -19.99 -14.04
N TYR A 20 -1.74 -19.28 -13.10
CA TYR A 20 -0.70 -18.32 -13.40
C TYR A 20 0.69 -18.97 -13.27
N ASP A 21 1.25 -19.41 -14.39
CA ASP A 21 2.62 -19.88 -14.53
C ASP A 21 3.50 -18.84 -15.26
N PHE A 22 4.45 -18.25 -14.54
CA PHE A 22 5.40 -17.31 -15.11
C PHE A 22 6.71 -17.29 -14.32
N VAL A 23 7.79 -16.96 -15.02
CA VAL A 23 9.11 -16.77 -14.40
C VAL A 23 9.21 -15.38 -13.80
N VAL A 24 9.82 -15.28 -12.63
CA VAL A 24 10.14 -14.02 -11.93
C VAL A 24 11.64 -13.72 -12.07
N PRO A 25 12.07 -13.02 -13.12
CA PRO A 25 13.51 -12.80 -13.38
C PRO A 25 14.13 -11.78 -12.42
N ASP A 26 13.32 -10.87 -11.90
CA ASP A 26 13.76 -9.71 -11.15
C ASP A 26 13.30 -9.82 -9.69
N ALA A 27 14.27 -9.76 -8.77
CA ALA A 27 13.98 -9.68 -7.35
C ALA A 27 13.45 -8.31 -6.94
N GLY A 28 12.57 -8.28 -5.94
CA GLY A 28 12.05 -7.05 -5.39
C GLY A 28 10.63 -7.16 -4.86
N THR A 29 10.07 -5.98 -4.54
CA THR A 29 8.70 -5.84 -4.05
C THR A 29 7.75 -5.59 -5.22
N TYR A 30 6.87 -6.55 -5.43
CA TYR A 30 5.75 -6.48 -6.35
C TYR A 30 4.45 -6.64 -5.57
N TRP A 31 3.34 -6.58 -6.28
CA TRP A 31 2.01 -6.78 -5.75
C TRP A 31 1.11 -7.25 -6.89
N TYR A 32 0.05 -7.96 -6.57
CA TYR A 32 -0.96 -8.40 -7.52
C TYR A 32 -2.32 -7.84 -7.11
N HIS A 33 -3.21 -7.65 -8.08
CA HIS A 33 -4.56 -7.17 -7.85
C HIS A 33 -5.51 -7.62 -8.96
N ALA A 34 -6.82 -7.60 -8.68
CA ALA A 34 -7.82 -7.89 -9.70
C ALA A 34 -7.85 -6.80 -10.80
N HIS A 35 -7.97 -7.22 -12.06
CA HIS A 35 -7.96 -6.32 -13.24
C HIS A 35 -9.31 -6.25 -14.00
N ALA A 36 -10.32 -7.06 -13.62
CA ALA A 36 -11.61 -7.08 -14.32
C ALA A 36 -12.56 -5.95 -13.88
N ARG A 37 -12.62 -5.66 -12.56
CA ARG A 37 -13.42 -4.58 -11.97
C ARG A 37 -12.61 -3.79 -10.95
N SER A 38 -11.42 -3.36 -11.35
CA SER A 38 -10.37 -2.89 -10.44
C SER A 38 -10.86 -1.81 -9.46
N ILE A 39 -11.69 -0.86 -9.91
CA ILE A 39 -12.23 0.22 -9.05
C ILE A 39 -12.95 -0.33 -7.82
N GLU A 40 -13.70 -1.42 -7.98
CA GLU A 40 -14.47 -2.04 -6.90
C GLU A 40 -13.68 -3.17 -6.22
N GLN A 41 -13.13 -4.09 -7.01
CA GLN A 41 -12.51 -5.30 -6.47
C GLN A 41 -11.27 -4.99 -5.63
N VAL A 42 -10.43 -4.03 -6.08
CA VAL A 42 -9.27 -3.57 -5.30
C VAL A 42 -9.74 -2.83 -4.05
N ALA A 43 -10.75 -1.96 -4.16
CA ALA A 43 -11.33 -1.26 -3.01
C ALA A 43 -12.01 -2.17 -1.99
N ARG A 44 -12.32 -3.42 -2.36
CA ARG A 44 -12.84 -4.47 -1.46
C ARG A 44 -11.73 -5.36 -0.89
N GLY A 45 -10.46 -5.11 -1.24
CA GLY A 45 -9.31 -5.84 -0.71
C GLY A 45 -8.76 -6.94 -1.62
N LEU A 46 -9.18 -7.05 -2.88
CA LEU A 46 -8.63 -8.07 -3.81
C LEU A 46 -7.28 -7.65 -4.38
N TYR A 47 -6.28 -7.62 -3.50
CA TYR A 47 -4.88 -7.37 -3.78
C TYR A 47 -3.99 -8.12 -2.78
N GLY A 48 -2.70 -8.23 -3.07
CA GLY A 48 -1.71 -8.80 -2.16
C GLY A 48 -0.29 -8.44 -2.56
N ALA A 49 0.64 -8.62 -1.62
CA ALA A 49 2.06 -8.47 -1.91
C ALA A 49 2.60 -9.69 -2.66
N LEU A 50 3.52 -9.46 -3.59
CA LEU A 50 4.33 -10.49 -4.23
C LEU A 50 5.80 -10.13 -4.00
N ILE A 51 6.45 -10.86 -3.11
CA ILE A 51 7.87 -10.63 -2.83
C ILE A 51 8.67 -11.65 -3.61
N VAL A 52 9.53 -11.15 -4.50
CA VAL A 52 10.53 -11.99 -5.18
C VAL A 52 11.84 -11.77 -4.44
N GLU A 53 12.32 -12.82 -3.78
CA GLU A 53 13.53 -12.75 -2.98
C GLU A 53 14.78 -12.58 -3.86
N GLU A 54 15.72 -11.78 -3.38
CA GLU A 54 17.04 -11.70 -3.99
C GLU A 54 17.82 -13.00 -3.77
N ALA A 55 18.60 -13.43 -4.78
CA ALA A 55 19.52 -14.56 -4.62
C ALA A 55 20.53 -14.32 -3.48
N GLU A 56 20.95 -13.06 -3.31
CA GLU A 56 21.74 -12.59 -2.18
C GLU A 56 20.94 -11.56 -1.39
N ALA A 57 20.32 -12.02 -0.31
CA ALA A 57 19.53 -11.16 0.56
C ALA A 57 20.41 -10.12 1.27
N PRO A 58 19.91 -8.90 1.47
CA PRO A 58 20.65 -7.90 2.23
C PRO A 58 20.73 -8.24 3.72
N GLU A 59 21.82 -7.83 4.36
CA GLU A 59 21.96 -7.93 5.81
C GLU A 59 20.98 -7.01 6.54
N VAL A 60 19.85 -7.58 6.95
CA VAL A 60 18.85 -6.96 7.80
C VAL A 60 18.45 -7.94 8.88
N ASP A 61 18.05 -7.43 10.04
CA ASP A 61 17.66 -8.28 11.18
C ASP A 61 16.19 -8.70 11.06
N ARG A 62 15.37 -7.87 10.39
CA ARG A 62 13.94 -8.15 10.15
C ARG A 62 13.43 -7.45 8.89
N GLU A 63 12.50 -8.09 8.21
CA GLU A 63 11.78 -7.54 7.06
C GLU A 63 10.29 -7.43 7.37
N GLU A 64 9.69 -6.30 6.98
CA GLU A 64 8.27 -6.01 7.17
C GLU A 64 7.63 -5.61 5.85
N VAL A 65 6.55 -6.30 5.47
CA VAL A 65 5.71 -5.94 4.33
C VAL A 65 4.54 -5.10 4.82
N LEU A 66 4.41 -3.90 4.29
CA LEU A 66 3.43 -2.90 4.72
C LEU A 66 2.60 -2.47 3.53
N ILE A 67 1.37 -2.97 3.46
CA ILE A 67 0.39 -2.61 2.44
C ILE A 67 -0.50 -1.49 3.01
N LEU A 68 -0.44 -0.33 2.37
CA LEU A 68 -1.21 0.86 2.71
C LEU A 68 -2.45 0.91 1.85
N ASP A 69 -3.61 1.05 2.48
CA ASP A 69 -4.89 1.20 1.79
C ASP A 69 -5.82 2.14 2.57
N ASP A 70 -6.85 2.63 1.89
CA ASP A 70 -7.94 3.35 2.52
C ASP A 70 -9.31 2.88 2.03
N TRP A 71 -10.19 2.60 2.99
CA TRP A 71 -11.57 2.21 2.71
C TRP A 71 -12.52 3.35 2.99
N LEU A 72 -13.45 3.56 2.06
CA LEU A 72 -14.60 4.43 2.29
C LEU A 72 -15.67 3.58 2.95
N LEU A 73 -15.78 3.72 4.27
CA LEU A 73 -16.77 3.07 5.09
C LEU A 73 -17.95 4.00 5.32
N ASP A 74 -19.14 3.44 5.33
CA ASP A 74 -20.34 4.10 5.82
C ASP A 74 -20.23 4.26 7.36
N PRO A 75 -20.31 5.49 7.91
CA PRO A 75 -20.11 5.72 9.34
C PRO A 75 -21.17 5.10 10.25
N GLU A 76 -22.37 4.82 9.74
CA GLU A 76 -23.48 4.26 10.53
C GLU A 76 -23.41 2.73 10.57
N THR A 77 -23.02 2.11 9.45
CA THR A 77 -23.04 0.64 9.29
C THR A 77 -21.66 -0.01 9.37
N ALA A 78 -20.59 0.78 9.30
CA ALA A 78 -19.20 0.34 9.17
C ALA A 78 -18.93 -0.56 7.95
N GLN A 79 -19.85 -0.60 6.98
CA GLN A 79 -19.68 -1.36 5.74
C GLN A 79 -18.96 -0.53 4.68
N ILE A 80 -18.31 -1.18 3.73
CA ILE A 80 -17.73 -0.49 2.57
C ILE A 80 -18.87 0.17 1.78
N ASN A 81 -18.75 1.47 1.55
CA ASN A 81 -19.72 2.23 0.79
C ASN A 81 -19.89 1.62 -0.62
N PRO A 82 -21.11 1.25 -1.05
CA PRO A 82 -21.30 0.52 -2.30
C PRO A 82 -21.15 1.39 -3.56
N ASP A 83 -21.06 2.72 -3.44
CA ASP A 83 -20.93 3.62 -4.60
C ASP A 83 -19.47 3.75 -5.08
N PHE A 84 -19.05 2.80 -5.92
CA PHE A 84 -17.73 2.81 -6.56
C PHE A 84 -17.66 3.71 -7.81
N THR A 85 -18.77 4.32 -8.23
CA THR A 85 -18.88 5.01 -9.54
C THR A 85 -19.35 6.46 -9.44
N SER A 86 -19.37 7.01 -8.22
CA SER A 86 -19.82 8.38 -7.96
C SER A 86 -19.19 9.37 -8.95
N ALA A 87 -20.03 10.27 -9.49
CA ALA A 87 -19.57 11.26 -10.46
C ALA A 87 -18.48 12.16 -9.85
N HIS A 88 -18.63 12.50 -8.56
CA HIS A 88 -17.65 13.31 -7.84
C HIS A 88 -16.28 12.63 -7.79
N SER A 89 -16.22 11.35 -7.41
CA SER A 89 -14.96 10.59 -7.37
C SER A 89 -14.32 10.43 -8.74
N ARG A 90 -15.11 10.24 -9.80
CA ARG A 90 -14.59 10.12 -11.18
C ARG A 90 -14.07 11.44 -11.74
N SER A 91 -14.62 12.57 -11.31
CA SER A 91 -14.24 13.91 -11.82
C SER A 91 -13.17 14.62 -10.99
N HIS A 92 -12.78 14.09 -9.83
CA HIS A 92 -11.80 14.72 -8.93
C HIS A 92 -10.65 13.77 -8.60
N ALA A 93 -10.14 13.79 -7.37
CA ALA A 93 -8.94 13.06 -6.95
C ALA A 93 -9.13 11.53 -6.84
N GLY A 94 -10.22 10.95 -7.34
CA GLY A 94 -10.58 9.55 -7.17
C GLY A 94 -11.46 9.30 -5.94
N ARG A 95 -11.66 8.02 -5.60
CA ARG A 95 -12.42 7.60 -4.41
C ARG A 95 -11.47 7.54 -3.21
N MET A 96 -11.57 8.54 -2.33
CA MET A 96 -10.82 8.61 -1.09
C MET A 96 -11.62 7.96 0.05
N GLY A 97 -11.00 7.03 0.75
CA GLY A 97 -11.52 6.39 1.97
C GLY A 97 -11.41 7.27 3.20
N ASN A 98 -12.30 7.05 4.16
CA ASN A 98 -12.29 7.68 5.48
C ASN A 98 -11.60 6.82 6.55
N PHE A 99 -11.30 5.56 6.24
CA PHE A 99 -10.60 4.64 7.12
C PHE A 99 -9.26 4.24 6.50
N VAL A 100 -8.16 4.71 7.10
CA VAL A 100 -6.80 4.38 6.65
C VAL A 100 -6.30 3.16 7.41
N ALA A 101 -5.80 2.17 6.68
CA ALA A 101 -5.29 0.94 7.26
C ALA A 101 -3.91 0.57 6.68
N THR A 102 -3.11 -0.09 7.51
CA THR A 102 -1.88 -0.75 7.09
C THR A 102 -2.01 -2.23 7.42
N ASN A 103 -1.85 -3.10 6.43
CA ASN A 103 -2.11 -4.54 6.54
C ASN A 103 -3.51 -4.85 7.11
N GLY A 104 -4.51 -4.05 6.73
CA GLY A 104 -5.89 -4.16 7.22
C GLY A 104 -6.11 -3.71 8.67
N GLN A 105 -5.09 -3.19 9.35
CA GLN A 105 -5.18 -2.72 10.72
C GLN A 105 -5.13 -1.19 10.77
N TYR A 106 -6.06 -0.61 11.54
CA TYR A 106 -6.01 0.81 11.88
C TYR A 106 -4.91 1.07 12.91
N GLY A 107 -4.08 2.08 12.64
CA GLY A 107 -3.05 2.52 13.58
C GLY A 107 -2.00 1.45 13.90
N LEU A 108 -1.64 0.62 12.92
CA LEU A 108 -0.61 -0.42 13.07
C LEU A 108 0.64 0.16 13.72
N ALA A 109 1.00 -0.40 14.87
CA ALA A 109 2.23 -0.11 15.59
C ALA A 109 3.07 -1.38 15.63
N ILE A 110 4.34 -1.25 15.28
CA ILE A 110 5.28 -2.36 15.24
C ILE A 110 6.39 -2.05 16.25
N ASP A 111 6.63 -2.96 17.18
CA ASP A 111 7.72 -2.84 18.14
C ASP A 111 9.05 -3.18 17.47
N VAL A 112 10.08 -2.40 17.80
CA VAL A 112 11.41 -2.52 17.21
C VAL A 112 12.47 -2.50 18.31
N ARG A 113 13.51 -3.31 18.15
CA ARG A 113 14.65 -3.33 19.08
C ARG A 113 15.61 -2.21 18.73
N GLN A 114 16.34 -1.73 19.74
CA GLN A 114 17.42 -0.78 19.52
C GLN A 114 18.49 -1.42 18.62
N ASN A 115 18.96 -0.66 17.64
CA ASN A 115 19.92 -1.06 16.60
C ASN A 115 19.43 -2.15 15.63
N GLU A 116 18.16 -2.51 15.66
CA GLU A 116 17.57 -3.42 14.67
C GLU A 116 17.58 -2.77 13.28
N ARG A 117 18.13 -3.50 12.30
CA ARG A 117 18.13 -3.17 10.88
C ARG A 117 16.86 -3.71 10.26
N LEU A 118 15.97 -2.81 9.89
CA LEU A 118 14.70 -3.17 9.27
C LEU A 118 14.73 -2.93 7.77
N ARG A 119 14.22 -3.89 7.00
CA ARG A 119 13.77 -3.67 5.63
C ARG A 119 12.26 -3.50 5.61
N LEU A 120 11.79 -2.32 5.24
CA LEU A 120 10.37 -2.02 5.11
C LEU A 120 10.00 -2.01 3.63
N ARG A 121 9.11 -2.91 3.22
CA ARG A 121 8.55 -2.99 1.87
C ARG A 121 7.18 -2.31 1.87
N LEU A 122 7.13 -1.07 1.40
CA LEU A 122 5.92 -0.27 1.35
C LEU A 122 5.20 -0.48 0.03
N ILE A 123 3.94 -0.88 0.07
CA ILE A 123 3.06 -1.02 -1.10
C ILE A 123 1.86 -0.08 -0.90
N ASN A 124 1.61 0.82 -1.85
CA ASN A 124 0.38 1.62 -1.83
C ASN A 124 -0.68 0.96 -2.73
N ALA A 125 -1.64 0.28 -2.10
CA ALA A 125 -2.76 -0.40 -2.74
C ALA A 125 -4.01 0.50 -2.89
N ALA A 126 -3.98 1.72 -2.32
CA ALA A 126 -5.10 2.64 -2.42
C ALA A 126 -5.38 3.04 -3.88
N ASN A 127 -6.67 3.12 -4.22
CA ASN A 127 -7.12 3.51 -5.56
C ASN A 127 -6.67 4.93 -5.94
N ALA A 128 -6.66 5.84 -4.96
CA ALA A 128 -6.57 7.27 -5.20
C ALA A 128 -5.57 7.97 -4.26
N ARG A 129 -5.42 7.47 -3.04
CA ARG A 129 -4.67 8.16 -2.00
C ARG A 129 -3.16 8.10 -2.23
N ILE A 130 -2.51 9.25 -2.08
CA ILE A 130 -1.07 9.34 -1.90
C ILE A 130 -0.79 9.38 -0.39
N PHE A 131 -0.03 8.41 0.11
CA PHE A 131 0.35 8.39 1.53
C PHE A 131 1.63 9.20 1.75
N VAL A 132 1.68 9.95 2.86
CA VAL A 132 2.94 10.47 3.40
C VAL A 132 3.29 9.59 4.60
N VAL A 133 4.32 8.76 4.44
CA VAL A 133 4.74 7.85 5.51
C VAL A 133 5.89 8.49 6.26
N ASP A 134 5.68 8.66 7.56
CA ASP A 134 6.69 9.08 8.52
C ASP A 134 7.00 7.96 9.49
N ILE A 135 8.28 7.87 9.85
CA ILE A 135 8.72 6.94 10.88
C ILE A 135 9.13 7.78 12.08
N ALA A 136 8.27 7.80 13.10
CA ALA A 136 8.50 8.59 14.28
C ALA A 136 9.78 8.14 15.01
N ARG A 137 10.41 9.09 15.70
CA ARG A 137 11.67 8.88 16.42
C ARG A 137 11.55 7.96 17.64
N ASN A 138 10.33 7.68 18.09
CA ASN A 138 10.03 6.76 19.19
C ASN A 138 9.76 5.32 18.73
N GLY A 139 10.08 4.98 17.47
CA GLY A 139 9.87 3.62 16.93
C GLY A 139 8.46 3.37 16.38
N ARG A 140 7.51 4.30 16.49
CA ARG A 140 6.19 4.17 15.86
C ARG A 140 6.22 4.53 14.37
N LEU A 141 5.55 3.73 13.55
CA LEU A 141 5.18 4.12 12.19
C LEU A 141 3.95 5.04 12.30
N ASP A 142 4.02 6.26 11.76
CA ASP A 142 2.91 7.19 11.75
C ASP A 142 2.59 7.57 10.29
N HIS A 143 1.36 7.33 9.87
CA HIS A 143 0.92 7.72 8.54
C HIS A 143 0.25 9.08 8.64
N ARG A 144 0.95 10.14 8.22
CA ARG A 144 0.32 11.44 8.07
C ARG A 144 -0.47 11.47 6.77
N VAL A 145 -1.77 11.73 6.90
CA VAL A 145 -2.59 12.16 5.77
C VAL A 145 -2.02 13.49 5.29
N GLY A 146 -1.46 13.52 4.08
CA GLY A 146 -1.03 14.77 3.48
C GLY A 146 -2.23 15.70 3.38
N ARG A 147 -2.29 16.74 4.22
CA ARG A 147 -3.00 17.96 3.85
C ARG A 147 -2.30 18.49 2.61
N ASP A 148 -3.10 18.91 1.64
CA ASP A 148 -2.63 19.63 0.46
C ASP A 148 -1.54 20.63 0.85
N ALA A 149 -0.47 20.65 0.07
CA ALA A 149 0.71 21.46 0.31
C ALA A 149 0.38 22.95 0.07
N THR A 150 -0.38 23.56 0.97
CA THR A 150 -0.56 25.01 1.06
C THR A 150 -0.25 25.43 2.48
N GLY A 151 1.04 25.71 2.73
CA GLY A 151 1.52 26.26 4.00
C GLY A 151 2.63 25.42 4.64
N ALA A 152 3.79 25.35 4.01
CA ALA A 152 4.99 24.87 4.68
C ALA A 152 5.58 26.01 5.54
N THR A 153 5.49 25.90 6.86
CA THR A 153 6.38 26.65 7.76
C THR A 153 7.80 26.08 7.69
N PRO A 154 8.85 26.90 7.84
CA PRO A 154 10.19 26.56 7.33
C PRO A 154 10.99 25.51 8.12
N GLU A 155 10.52 25.02 9.26
CA GLU A 155 11.39 24.30 10.22
C GLU A 155 11.34 22.76 10.17
N ALA A 156 10.50 22.11 9.36
CA ALA A 156 10.35 20.65 9.38
C ALA A 156 11.28 19.85 8.42
N ARG A 157 12.34 20.45 7.86
CA ARG A 157 13.16 19.83 6.79
C ARG A 157 14.29 18.89 7.26
N ARG A 158 14.06 17.97 8.21
CA ARG A 158 15.10 17.00 8.64
C ARG A 158 14.64 15.55 8.88
N THR A 159 13.54 15.12 8.28
CA THR A 159 13.17 13.68 8.22
C THR A 159 13.04 13.22 6.76
N PRO A 160 13.59 12.05 6.37
CA PRO A 160 13.35 11.51 5.04
C PRO A 160 11.95 10.89 4.96
N HIS A 161 10.97 11.62 4.43
CA HIS A 161 9.59 11.14 4.28
C HIS A 161 9.47 10.28 3.01
N SER A 162 8.50 9.34 2.95
CA SER A 162 8.16 8.64 1.70
C SER A 162 6.78 9.07 1.18
N ARG A 163 6.62 9.13 -0.14
CA ARG A 163 5.38 9.54 -0.80
C ARG A 163 4.96 8.55 -1.90
N PRO A 164 4.65 7.28 -1.55
CA PRO A 164 4.20 6.32 -2.54
C PRO A 164 2.86 6.78 -3.13
N ARG A 165 2.83 6.97 -4.46
CA ARG A 165 1.60 7.20 -5.22
C ARG A 165 0.80 5.89 -5.34
N PRO A 166 -0.50 5.93 -5.67
CA PRO A 166 -1.27 4.74 -6.02
C PRO A 166 -0.50 3.83 -6.97
N ALA A 167 -0.55 2.51 -6.71
CA ALA A 167 0.15 1.47 -7.45
C ALA A 167 1.70 1.52 -7.42
N ARG A 168 2.31 2.36 -6.57
CA ARG A 168 3.77 2.41 -6.39
C ARG A 168 4.22 1.69 -5.13
N ARG A 169 5.45 1.16 -5.20
CA ARG A 169 6.16 0.54 -4.08
C ARG A 169 7.43 1.31 -3.72
N SER A 170 7.91 1.13 -2.50
CA SER A 170 9.21 1.61 -2.05
C SER A 170 9.80 0.65 -1.02
N ASP A 171 11.04 0.26 -1.24
CA ASP A 171 11.83 -0.47 -0.25
C ASP A 171 12.69 0.53 0.52
N ARG A 172 12.70 0.43 1.84
CA ARG A 172 13.56 1.26 2.70
C ARG A 172 14.29 0.42 3.71
N ARG A 173 15.56 0.75 3.94
CA ARG A 173 16.36 0.20 5.04
C ARG A 173 16.49 1.25 6.14
N ARG A 174 16.40 0.82 7.39
CA ARG A 174 16.53 1.70 8.55
C ARG A 174 17.30 1.01 9.67
N ASP A 175 18.31 1.72 10.17
CA ASP A 175 18.92 1.40 11.46
C ASP A 175 18.09 2.06 12.56
N CYS A 176 17.53 1.27 13.48
CA CYS A 176 16.77 1.78 14.62
C CYS A 176 17.70 2.34 15.72
N ARG A 177 18.36 3.47 15.43
CA ARG A 177 19.22 4.19 16.37
C ARG A 177 18.38 5.06 17.30
N LEU A 178 17.92 4.52 18.42
CA LEU A 178 17.37 5.31 19.52
C LEU A 178 18.54 5.91 20.33
N ARG A 179 18.50 7.23 20.56
CA ARG A 179 19.37 7.91 21.52
C ARG A 179 18.73 7.87 22.90
#